data_AF-I3EKD6-F1
#
_entry.id   AF-I3EKD6-F1
#
_cell.length_a   1.000
_cell.length_b   1.000
_cell.length_c   1.000
_cell.angle_alpha   90.00
_cell.angle_beta   90.00
_cell.angle_gamma   90.00
#
_symmetry.space_group_name_H-M   'P 1'
#
loop_
_entity.id
_entity.type
_entity.pdbx_description
1 polymer ?
#
loop_
_entity_poly.entity_id
_entity_poly.type
_entity_poly.pdbx_seq_one_letter_code
_entity_poly.pdbx_strand_id
1 'polypeptide(L)'
;MDLNSTLSQKLLEFHRAISNEYHSLLEYFNLYIYGYGYKIDLVKELFPDIFIIDFQEGESVVTTRNLYEYYELEPVETELKQALRHINALLTREKAKPIAIMNLRKDVLDRTENLKMIVIQHRELYLSFDELLQYNFVMRDFTTFIAEEKKRPGISTRIDETLNVYDCVGVLSKKIFKLALKAAATRIEFSLRDIFNKEKKKLLIVNYSAFREALSAFIDSNILVEKNGVAKLTLTKKELSEIIGILDGDSK
;
A
#
# COMPACT_ATOMS: atom_id res chain seq x y z
N MET A 1 -25.90 19.49 11.62
CA MET A 1 -24.54 19.01 11.28
C MET A 1 -23.74 18.98 12.57
N ASP A 2 -23.02 17.88 12.83
CA ASP A 2 -22.15 17.72 14.01
C ASP A 2 -20.96 18.70 13.91
N LEU A 3 -20.69 19.47 14.96
CA LEU A 3 -19.60 20.46 15.01
C LEU A 3 -18.25 19.85 14.57
N ASN A 4 -18.01 18.59 14.94
CA ASN A 4 -16.79 17.86 14.59
C ASN A 4 -16.71 17.58 13.08
N SER A 5 -17.84 17.25 12.46
CA SER A 5 -17.93 17.04 11.00
C SER A 5 -17.65 18.32 10.22
N THR A 6 -18.18 19.46 10.66
CA THR A 6 -17.95 20.77 10.03
C THR A 6 -16.50 21.22 10.19
N LEU A 7 -15.89 21.02 11.36
CA LEU A 7 -14.48 21.37 11.58
C LEU A 7 -13.55 20.51 10.73
N SER A 8 -13.80 19.19 10.68
CA SER A 8 -13.05 18.26 9.83
C SER A 8 -13.12 18.69 8.35
N GLN A 9 -14.30 19.05 7.86
CA GLN A 9 -14.47 19.47 6.47
C GLN A 9 -13.72 20.78 6.17
N LYS A 10 -13.81 21.78 7.06
CA LYS A 10 -13.06 23.04 6.91
C LYS A 10 -11.55 22.82 6.85
N LEU A 11 -11.03 21.88 7.64
CA LEU A 11 -9.61 21.56 7.66
C LEU A 11 -9.17 20.88 6.36
N LEU A 12 -10.00 19.97 5.82
CA LEU A 12 -9.74 19.38 4.49
C LEU A 12 -9.78 20.43 3.37
N GLU A 13 -10.76 21.33 3.39
CA GLU A 13 -10.86 22.45 2.45
C GLU A 13 -9.66 23.39 2.54
N PHE A 14 -9.16 23.64 3.76
CA PHE A 14 -7.92 24.40 3.95
C PHE A 14 -6.74 23.73 3.26
N HIS A 15 -6.49 22.44 3.49
CA HIS A 15 -5.38 21.73 2.84
C HIS A 15 -5.52 21.72 1.31
N ARG A 16 -6.74 21.57 0.78
CA ARG A 16 -7.03 21.69 -0.66
C ARG A 16 -6.70 23.08 -1.21
N ALA A 17 -7.09 24.13 -0.48
CA ALA A 17 -6.87 25.51 -0.90
C ALA A 17 -5.38 25.86 -1.01
N ILE A 18 -4.52 25.23 -0.21
CA ILE A 18 -3.06 25.42 -0.23
C ILE A 18 -2.30 24.32 -0.98
N SER A 19 -2.99 23.52 -1.80
CA SER A 19 -2.38 22.42 -2.59
C SER A 19 -1.16 22.88 -3.39
N ASN A 20 -1.26 24.03 -4.05
CA ASN A 20 -0.17 24.59 -4.85
C ASN A 20 1.07 24.90 -4.01
N GLU A 21 0.91 25.32 -2.74
CA GLU A 21 2.04 25.55 -1.85
C GLU A 21 2.80 24.24 -1.60
N TYR A 22 2.09 23.13 -1.34
CA TYR A 22 2.77 21.84 -1.13
C TYR A 22 3.55 21.39 -2.36
N HIS A 23 3.01 21.60 -3.56
CA HIS A 23 3.71 21.30 -4.82
C HIS A 23 4.96 22.16 -4.99
N SER A 24 4.84 23.47 -4.82
CA SER A 24 5.98 24.39 -4.90
C SER A 24 7.04 24.08 -3.84
N LEU A 25 6.64 23.70 -2.62
CA LEU A 25 7.61 23.25 -1.62
C LEU A 25 8.33 21.98 -2.07
N LEU A 26 7.63 21.00 -2.63
CA LEU A 26 8.24 19.74 -3.07
C LEU A 26 9.27 19.88 -4.19
N GLU A 27 9.15 20.92 -5.02
CA GLU A 27 10.17 21.24 -6.01
C GLU A 27 11.55 21.44 -5.37
N TYR A 28 11.60 22.10 -4.21
CA TYR A 28 12.85 22.50 -3.56
C TYR A 28 13.17 21.72 -2.28
N PHE A 29 12.16 21.23 -1.56
CA PHE A 29 12.25 20.64 -0.23
C PHE A 29 11.56 19.28 -0.19
N ASN A 30 11.97 18.42 0.72
CA ASN A 30 11.17 17.27 1.12
C ASN A 30 10.16 17.72 2.18
N LEU A 31 8.99 17.08 2.23
CA LEU A 31 7.96 17.41 3.22
C LEU A 31 8.00 16.40 4.35
N TYR A 32 8.07 16.91 5.59
CA TYR A 32 7.83 16.13 6.79
C TYR A 32 6.44 16.49 7.32
N ILE A 33 5.48 15.62 7.09
CA ILE A 33 4.07 15.81 7.39
C ILE A 33 3.74 15.19 8.75
N TYR A 34 3.24 16.01 9.67
CA TYR A 34 2.83 15.61 11.02
C TYR A 34 1.39 16.03 11.33
N GLY A 35 0.90 15.69 12.53
CA GLY A 35 -0.44 16.09 12.99
C GLY A 35 -1.37 14.91 13.26
N TYR A 36 -2.58 15.19 13.73
CA TYR A 36 -3.56 14.14 14.10
C TYR A 36 -4.28 13.56 12.87
N GLY A 37 -4.95 12.41 13.03
CA GLY A 37 -5.85 11.81 12.03
C GLY A 37 -5.19 11.14 10.82
N TYR A 38 -6.02 10.48 10.00
CA TYR A 38 -5.59 9.77 8.78
C TYR A 38 -5.33 10.74 7.62
N LYS A 39 -4.20 10.56 6.92
CA LYS A 39 -3.68 11.54 5.94
C LYS A 39 -3.59 11.02 4.51
N ILE A 40 -3.55 9.70 4.33
CA ILE A 40 -3.20 9.08 3.04
C ILE A 40 -4.17 9.45 1.93
N ASP A 41 -5.47 9.52 2.23
CA ASP A 41 -6.45 9.90 1.22
C ASP A 41 -6.28 11.33 0.75
N LEU A 42 -6.03 12.24 1.69
CA LEU A 42 -5.77 13.63 1.36
C LEU A 42 -4.46 13.77 0.59
N VAL A 43 -3.42 13.00 0.94
CA VAL A 43 -2.17 12.94 0.18
C VAL A 43 -2.41 12.46 -1.25
N LYS A 44 -3.19 11.39 -1.46
CA LYS A 44 -3.58 10.92 -2.80
C LYS A 44 -4.45 11.92 -3.56
N GLU A 45 -5.31 12.67 -2.85
CA GLU A 45 -6.13 13.71 -3.47
C GLU A 45 -5.27 14.88 -3.97
N LEU A 46 -4.30 15.30 -3.16
CA LEU A 46 -3.41 16.42 -3.50
C LEU A 46 -2.32 16.00 -4.50
N PHE A 47 -1.88 14.74 -4.46
CA PHE A 47 -0.86 14.18 -5.34
C PHE A 47 -1.39 12.88 -5.99
N PRO A 48 -2.20 12.97 -7.07
CA PRO A 48 -2.87 11.82 -7.67
C PRO A 48 -1.93 10.70 -8.13
N ASP A 49 -0.76 11.07 -8.64
CA ASP A 49 0.23 10.13 -9.17
C ASP A 49 1.30 9.75 -8.13
N ILE A 50 1.04 9.93 -6.83
CA ILE A 50 2.05 9.65 -5.80
C ILE A 50 2.22 8.14 -5.57
N PHE A 51 3.47 7.68 -5.55
CA PHE A 51 3.78 6.32 -5.10
C PHE A 51 3.91 6.30 -3.58
N ILE A 52 3.21 5.39 -2.91
CA ILE A 52 3.21 5.29 -1.45
C ILE A 52 3.99 4.05 -1.01
N ILE A 53 4.89 4.26 -0.07
CA ILE A 53 5.74 3.25 0.54
C ILE A 53 5.40 3.17 2.02
N ASP A 54 5.06 1.99 2.53
CA ASP A 54 4.99 1.73 3.96
C ASP A 54 6.08 0.73 4.37
N PHE A 55 6.97 1.15 5.27
CA PHE A 55 8.05 0.31 5.78
C PHE A 55 7.63 -0.66 6.90
N GLN A 56 6.43 -0.52 7.48
CA GLN A 56 5.90 -1.48 8.47
C GLN A 56 5.31 -2.74 7.83
N GLU A 57 4.73 -2.64 6.62
CA GLU A 57 4.08 -3.78 5.93
C GLU A 57 5.07 -4.77 5.30
N GLY A 58 6.37 -4.60 5.55
CA GLY A 58 7.45 -5.45 5.05
C GLY A 58 8.00 -4.99 3.69
N GLU A 59 9.32 -4.98 3.56
CA GLU A 59 10.00 -4.67 2.29
C GLU A 59 9.79 -5.82 1.31
N SER A 60 8.71 -5.76 0.53
CA SER A 60 8.46 -6.75 -0.51
C SER A 60 9.27 -6.40 -1.78
N VAL A 61 9.84 -7.43 -2.42
CA VAL A 61 10.48 -7.30 -3.76
C VAL A 61 9.51 -6.68 -4.77
N VAL A 62 8.20 -6.85 -4.57
CA VAL A 62 7.14 -6.27 -5.41
C VAL A 62 7.08 -4.76 -5.25
N THR A 63 7.14 -4.25 -4.01
CA THR A 63 7.19 -2.81 -3.73
C THR A 63 8.42 -2.18 -4.39
N THR A 64 9.58 -2.84 -4.28
CA THR A 64 10.81 -2.42 -4.93
C THR A 64 10.67 -2.34 -6.45
N ARG A 65 10.11 -3.37 -7.08
CA ARG A 65 9.89 -3.39 -8.53
C ARG A 65 8.91 -2.30 -8.97
N ASN A 66 7.80 -2.12 -8.25
CA ASN A 66 6.82 -1.09 -8.58
C ASN A 66 7.42 0.32 -8.47
N LEU A 67 8.36 0.54 -7.54
CA LEU A 67 9.10 1.79 -7.43
C LEU A 67 9.95 2.04 -8.68
N TYR A 68 10.63 1.02 -9.22
CA TYR A 68 11.36 1.14 -10.49
C TYR A 68 10.42 1.47 -11.66
N GLU A 69 9.29 0.77 -11.76
CA GLU A 69 8.27 0.99 -12.79
C GLU A 69 7.69 2.42 -12.70
N TYR A 70 7.47 2.92 -11.48
CA TYR A 70 7.00 4.29 -11.23
C TYR A 70 7.93 5.36 -11.83
N TYR A 71 9.24 5.12 -11.75
CA TYR A 71 10.27 6.00 -12.33
C TYR A 71 10.64 5.64 -13.77
N GLU A 72 9.98 4.66 -14.38
CA GLU A 72 10.26 4.19 -15.75
C GLU A 72 11.72 3.69 -15.91
N LEU A 73 12.21 2.98 -14.89
CA LEU A 73 13.57 2.44 -14.82
C LEU A 73 13.57 0.91 -14.80
N GLU A 74 14.65 0.30 -15.30
CA GLU A 74 14.85 -1.15 -15.20
C GLU A 74 15.23 -1.55 -13.76
N PRO A 75 14.57 -2.58 -13.18
CA PRO A 75 14.84 -3.02 -11.82
C PRO A 75 16.17 -3.76 -11.73
N VAL A 76 17.04 -3.29 -10.83
CA VAL A 76 18.35 -3.91 -10.55
C VAL A 76 18.52 -4.34 -9.09
N GLU A 77 17.77 -3.72 -8.18
CA GLU A 77 17.76 -4.05 -6.75
C GLU A 77 16.46 -4.75 -6.34
N THR A 78 16.55 -5.60 -5.33
CA THR A 78 15.40 -6.28 -4.71
C THR A 78 15.01 -5.67 -3.37
N GLU A 79 15.98 -5.08 -2.66
CA GLU A 79 15.78 -4.35 -1.41
C GLU A 79 15.36 -2.91 -1.68
N LEU A 80 14.28 -2.48 -1.03
CA LEU A 80 13.70 -1.16 -1.24
C LEU A 80 14.67 -0.02 -0.93
N LYS A 81 15.42 -0.15 0.17
CA LYS A 81 16.48 0.80 0.55
C LYS A 81 17.54 0.96 -0.55
N GLN A 82 18.00 -0.15 -1.13
CA GLN A 82 19.01 -0.11 -2.18
C GLN A 82 18.43 0.45 -3.48
N ALA A 83 17.19 0.10 -3.81
CA ALA A 83 16.49 0.66 -4.96
C ALA A 83 16.32 2.17 -4.86
N LEU A 84 15.92 2.70 -3.70
CA LEU A 84 15.84 4.15 -3.48
C LEU A 84 17.19 4.84 -3.71
N ARG A 85 18.29 4.26 -3.22
CA ARG A 85 19.64 4.78 -3.45
C ARG A 85 20.05 4.74 -4.92
N HIS A 86 19.76 3.63 -5.59
CA HIS A 86 20.06 3.46 -7.01
C HIS A 86 19.26 4.45 -7.87
N ILE A 87 17.95 4.56 -7.63
CA ILE A 87 17.07 5.51 -8.32
C ILE A 87 17.53 6.95 -8.05
N ASN A 88 17.84 7.29 -6.80
CA ASN A 88 18.37 8.61 -6.44
C ASN A 88 19.64 8.96 -7.23
N ALA A 89 20.53 7.99 -7.46
CA ALA A 89 21.76 8.20 -8.21
C ALA A 89 21.55 8.41 -9.73
N LEU A 90 20.42 7.94 -10.28
CA LEU A 90 20.09 8.06 -11.70
C LEU A 90 19.26 9.30 -12.03
N LEU A 91 18.60 9.89 -11.03
CA LEU A 91 17.69 11.01 -11.21
C LEU A 91 18.33 12.34 -10.83
N THR A 92 17.87 13.41 -11.47
CA THR A 92 17.98 14.76 -10.92
C THR A 92 16.71 15.11 -10.16
N ARG A 93 16.81 15.95 -9.13
CA ARG A 93 15.64 16.37 -8.34
C ARG A 93 14.51 16.91 -9.21
N GLU A 94 14.82 17.73 -10.19
CA GLU A 94 13.83 18.31 -11.12
C GLU A 94 12.96 17.21 -11.77
N LYS A 95 13.60 16.13 -12.24
CA LYS A 95 12.95 15.01 -12.92
C LYS A 95 12.32 13.97 -11.99
N ALA A 96 12.60 14.04 -10.69
CA ALA A 96 12.02 13.10 -9.73
C ALA A 96 10.51 13.35 -9.56
N LYS A 97 9.73 12.29 -9.74
CA LYS A 97 8.33 12.21 -9.31
C LYS A 97 8.26 12.08 -7.77
N PRO A 98 7.24 12.65 -7.10
CA PRO A 98 7.11 12.62 -5.65
C PRO A 98 6.71 11.23 -5.14
N ILE A 99 7.24 10.85 -3.98
CA ILE A 99 6.85 9.63 -3.26
C ILE A 99 6.41 9.97 -1.84
N ALA A 100 5.41 9.25 -1.34
CA ALA A 100 5.02 9.31 0.07
C ALA A 100 5.59 8.11 0.82
N ILE A 101 6.16 8.36 1.99
CA ILE A 101 6.77 7.33 2.82
C ILE A 101 6.14 7.35 4.21
N MET A 102 5.57 6.22 4.60
CA MET A 102 5.07 5.92 5.92
C MET A 102 6.07 5.05 6.67
N ASN A 103 6.07 5.19 8.00
CA ASN A 103 6.89 4.37 8.89
C ASN A 103 8.40 4.34 8.52
N LEU A 104 8.89 5.44 7.95
CA LEU A 104 10.25 5.57 7.45
C LEU A 104 11.28 5.21 8.52
N ARG A 105 12.25 4.37 8.15
CA ARG A 105 13.41 4.04 8.97
C ARG A 105 14.55 5.03 8.69
N LYS A 106 15.27 5.47 9.74
CA LYS A 106 16.35 6.46 9.61
C LYS A 106 17.42 6.08 8.59
N ASP A 107 17.77 4.81 8.54
CA ASP A 107 18.83 4.29 7.69
C ASP A 107 18.51 4.32 6.19
N VAL A 108 17.25 4.62 5.82
CA VAL A 108 16.77 4.78 4.44
C VAL A 108 16.99 6.20 3.91
N LEU A 109 17.05 7.21 4.80
CA LEU A 109 17.21 8.62 4.41
C LEU A 109 18.60 8.93 3.85
N ASP A 110 19.56 8.03 4.02
CA ASP A 110 20.90 8.20 3.48
C ASP A 110 20.89 8.19 1.95
N ARG A 111 21.34 9.31 1.37
CA ARG A 111 21.51 9.53 -0.08
C ARG A 111 20.19 9.59 -0.86
N THR A 112 19.29 10.46 -0.42
CA THR A 112 17.98 10.71 -1.07
C THR A 112 17.84 12.16 -1.54
N GLU A 113 18.95 12.87 -1.80
CA GLU A 113 18.97 14.30 -2.15
C GLU A 113 18.22 14.65 -3.45
N ASN A 114 18.19 13.72 -4.40
CA ASN A 114 17.50 13.88 -5.68
C ASN A 114 16.05 13.40 -5.64
N LEU A 115 15.59 12.76 -4.56
CA LEU A 115 14.19 12.33 -4.43
C LEU A 115 13.32 13.45 -3.89
N LYS A 116 12.07 13.52 -4.35
CA LYS A 116 11.02 14.36 -3.75
C LYS A 116 10.20 13.49 -2.81
N MET A 117 10.39 13.68 -1.50
CA MET A 117 9.78 12.81 -0.50
C MET A 117 8.74 13.56 0.33
N ILE A 118 7.61 12.90 0.58
CA ILE A 118 6.62 13.26 1.59
C ILE A 118 6.68 12.21 2.69
N VAL A 119 7.32 12.50 3.80
CA VAL A 119 7.34 11.62 4.96
C VAL A 119 6.11 11.87 5.80
N ILE A 120 5.32 10.83 6.03
CA ILE A 120 4.09 10.90 6.83
C ILE A 120 4.42 10.30 8.20
N GLN A 121 4.43 11.15 9.21
CA GLN A 121 4.83 10.75 10.56
C GLN A 121 3.86 9.71 11.13
N HIS A 122 4.41 8.57 11.51
CA HIS A 122 3.75 7.59 12.37
C HIS A 122 4.61 7.39 13.62
N ARG A 123 4.23 8.10 14.69
CA ARG A 123 4.58 8.00 16.13
C ARG A 123 6.04 7.84 16.61
N GLU A 124 7.02 7.46 15.80
CA GLU A 124 8.35 7.03 16.31
C GLU A 124 9.58 7.61 15.58
N LEU A 125 9.42 8.29 14.44
CA LEU A 125 10.56 8.90 13.74
C LEU A 125 10.91 10.27 14.32
N TYR A 126 11.97 10.33 15.14
CA TYR A 126 12.56 11.57 15.63
C TYR A 126 13.77 11.97 14.78
N LEU A 127 13.65 13.06 14.01
CA LEU A 127 14.76 13.68 13.30
C LEU A 127 15.29 14.86 14.14
N SER A 128 16.60 14.89 14.32
CA SER A 128 17.34 16.03 14.84
C SER A 128 17.31 17.19 13.85
N PHE A 129 17.65 18.39 14.32
CA PHE A 129 17.73 19.57 13.48
C PHE A 129 18.72 19.40 12.31
N ASP A 130 19.89 18.81 12.58
CA ASP A 130 20.90 18.55 11.56
C ASP A 130 20.40 17.54 10.51
N GLU A 131 19.67 16.49 10.93
CA GLU A 131 19.02 15.55 10.01
C GLU A 131 17.96 16.24 9.14
N LEU A 132 17.14 17.14 9.70
CA LEU A 132 16.16 17.91 8.92
C LEU A 132 16.83 18.77 7.84
N LEU A 133 17.95 19.43 8.18
CA LEU A 133 18.72 20.21 7.22
C LEU A 133 19.40 19.33 6.17
N GLN A 134 20.04 18.24 6.59
CA GLN A 134 20.75 17.31 5.71
C GLN A 134 19.81 16.70 4.66
N TYR A 135 18.62 16.28 5.08
CA TYR A 135 17.63 15.67 4.21
C TYR A 135 16.64 16.69 3.61
N ASN A 136 16.90 17.97 3.84
CA ASN A 136 16.18 19.11 3.27
C ASN A 136 14.67 19.05 3.53
N PHE A 137 14.28 18.68 4.75
CA PHE A 137 12.88 18.58 5.16
C PHE A 137 12.32 19.91 5.64
N VAL A 138 11.13 20.24 5.16
CA VAL A 138 10.27 21.28 5.73
C VAL A 138 9.12 20.60 6.45
N MET A 139 8.94 20.93 7.72
CA MET A 139 7.86 20.41 8.53
C MET A 139 6.53 21.11 8.16
N ARG A 140 5.46 20.33 8.02
CA ARG A 140 4.10 20.82 7.76
C ARG A 140 3.07 20.11 8.63
N ASP A 141 2.27 20.90 9.33
CA ASP A 141 1.09 20.39 10.02
C ASP A 141 0.04 20.01 8.98
N PHE A 142 -0.42 18.78 9.11
CA PHE A 142 -1.36 18.12 8.22
C PHE A 142 -2.35 17.32 9.05
N THR A 143 -2.70 17.91 10.19
CA THR A 143 -3.75 17.40 11.05
C THR A 143 -5.03 17.26 10.24
N THR A 144 -5.60 16.06 10.29
CA THR A 144 -6.97 15.79 9.88
C THR A 144 -7.75 15.34 11.12
N PHE A 145 -9.08 15.46 11.08
CA PHE A 145 -9.96 14.83 12.08
C PHE A 145 -10.64 13.57 11.52
N ILE A 146 -10.04 12.98 10.49
CA ILE A 146 -10.46 11.70 9.94
C ILE A 146 -9.90 10.61 10.86
N ALA A 147 -10.81 9.82 11.44
CA ALA A 147 -10.41 8.64 12.21
C ALA A 147 -9.78 7.60 11.25
N GLU A 148 -8.67 7.00 11.66
CA GLU A 148 -8.00 5.90 10.91
C GLU A 148 -8.96 4.74 10.62
N GLU A 149 -9.97 4.53 11.47
CA GLU A 149 -10.99 3.48 11.33
C GLU A 149 -12.14 3.80 10.35
N LYS A 150 -12.26 5.03 9.82
CA LYS A 150 -13.41 5.46 9.01
C LYS A 150 -13.13 5.50 7.50
N LYS A 151 -12.98 4.33 6.90
CA LYS A 151 -13.38 4.00 5.53
C LYS A 151 -13.90 2.55 5.55
N ARG A 152 -15.12 2.18 5.14
CA ARG A 152 -16.05 2.78 4.18
C ARG A 152 -17.51 2.54 4.64
N PRO A 153 -18.44 3.51 4.55
CA PRO A 153 -19.85 3.23 4.75
C PRO A 153 -20.37 2.39 3.57
N GLY A 154 -20.81 1.15 3.84
CA GLY A 154 -21.52 0.30 2.88
C GLY A 154 -20.80 -0.96 2.41
N ILE A 155 -19.50 -1.07 2.66
CA ILE A 155 -18.68 -2.26 2.39
C ILE A 155 -18.33 -2.88 3.75
N SER A 156 -18.54 -4.18 3.92
CA SER A 156 -18.15 -4.88 5.16
C SER A 156 -16.67 -4.66 5.44
N THR A 157 -16.27 -4.42 6.70
CA THR A 157 -14.85 -4.32 7.11
C THR A 157 -14.03 -5.48 6.56
N ARG A 158 -14.65 -6.66 6.43
CA ARG A 158 -14.00 -7.86 5.92
C ARG A 158 -13.70 -7.84 4.42
N ILE A 159 -14.51 -7.15 3.61
CA ILE A 159 -14.23 -6.95 2.18
C ILE A 159 -13.03 -6.06 2.01
N ASP A 160 -12.98 -4.93 2.73
CA ASP A 160 -11.86 -3.99 2.67
C ASP A 160 -10.57 -4.64 3.19
N GLU A 161 -10.61 -5.35 4.32
CA GLU A 161 -9.49 -6.16 4.80
C GLU A 161 -9.01 -7.15 3.74
N THR A 162 -9.94 -7.82 3.04
CA THR A 162 -9.59 -8.78 2.01
C THR A 162 -8.97 -8.13 0.79
N LEU A 163 -9.50 -6.99 0.35
CA LEU A 163 -8.96 -6.22 -0.77
C LEU A 163 -7.60 -5.61 -0.43
N ASN A 164 -7.39 -5.12 0.79
CA ASN A 164 -6.10 -4.60 1.24
C ASN A 164 -5.03 -5.71 1.23
N VAL A 165 -5.32 -6.87 1.83
CA VAL A 165 -4.41 -8.03 1.76
C VAL A 165 -4.20 -8.46 0.31
N TYR A 166 -5.27 -8.47 -0.48
CA TYR A 166 -5.19 -8.80 -1.90
C TYR A 166 -4.27 -7.86 -2.66
N ASP A 167 -4.38 -6.55 -2.46
CA ASP A 167 -3.60 -5.53 -3.16
C ASP A 167 -2.12 -5.59 -2.80
N CYS A 168 -1.80 -5.92 -1.56
CA CYS A 168 -0.43 -6.04 -1.03
C CYS A 168 0.28 -7.35 -1.40
N VAL A 169 -0.42 -8.36 -1.95
CA VAL A 169 0.23 -9.63 -2.37
C VAL A 169 0.66 -9.64 -3.84
N GLY A 170 1.64 -10.50 -4.17
CA GLY A 170 2.15 -10.64 -5.53
C GLY A 170 1.15 -11.22 -6.53
N VAL A 171 1.43 -11.05 -7.83
CA VAL A 171 0.54 -11.49 -8.94
C VAL A 171 0.19 -12.98 -8.88
N LEU A 172 1.13 -13.83 -8.46
CA LEU A 172 0.88 -15.27 -8.31
C LEU A 172 -0.12 -15.54 -7.18
N SER A 173 0.07 -14.91 -6.02
CA SER A 173 -0.84 -14.96 -4.89
C SER A 173 -2.23 -14.43 -5.26
N LYS A 174 -2.31 -13.30 -5.99
CA LYS A 174 -3.56 -12.76 -6.54
C LYS A 174 -4.28 -13.77 -7.44
N LYS A 175 -3.55 -14.42 -8.37
CA LYS A 175 -4.11 -15.45 -9.26
C LYS A 175 -4.59 -16.68 -8.49
N ILE A 176 -3.82 -17.16 -7.53
CA ILE A 176 -4.18 -18.32 -6.70
C ILE A 176 -5.36 -17.99 -5.79
N PHE A 177 -5.38 -16.81 -5.19
CA PHE A 177 -6.49 -16.35 -4.37
C PHE A 177 -7.77 -16.18 -5.20
N LYS A 178 -7.68 -15.65 -6.43
CA LYS A 178 -8.81 -15.65 -7.38
C LYS A 178 -9.35 -17.05 -7.66
N LEU A 179 -8.48 -18.07 -7.76
CA LEU A 179 -8.93 -19.46 -7.90
C LEU A 179 -9.62 -19.96 -6.63
N ALA A 180 -9.12 -19.59 -5.45
CA ALA A 180 -9.75 -19.91 -4.17
C ALA A 180 -11.12 -19.22 -4.02
N LEU A 181 -11.25 -17.94 -4.40
CA LEU A 181 -12.52 -17.20 -4.44
C LEU A 181 -13.54 -17.89 -5.35
N LYS A 182 -13.12 -18.30 -6.56
CA LYS A 182 -13.97 -19.03 -7.52
C LYS A 182 -14.39 -20.41 -6.97
N ALA A 183 -13.49 -21.12 -6.30
CA ALA A 183 -13.83 -22.38 -5.65
C ALA A 183 -14.85 -22.16 -4.52
N ALA A 184 -14.61 -21.17 -3.66
CA ALA A 184 -15.49 -20.80 -2.56
C ALA A 184 -16.89 -20.36 -3.01
N ALA A 185 -17.01 -19.78 -4.21
CA ALA A 185 -18.29 -19.38 -4.78
C ALA A 185 -19.17 -20.58 -5.13
N THR A 186 -18.54 -21.72 -5.46
CA THR A 186 -19.24 -22.97 -5.78
C THR A 186 -19.49 -23.84 -4.55
N ARG A 187 -18.57 -23.84 -3.57
CA ARG A 187 -18.62 -24.68 -2.37
C ARG A 187 -18.06 -23.93 -1.17
N ILE A 188 -18.74 -24.00 -0.02
CA ILE A 188 -18.32 -23.33 1.22
C ILE A 188 -16.93 -23.82 1.68
N GLU A 189 -16.66 -25.12 1.52
CA GLU A 189 -15.39 -25.75 1.82
C GLU A 189 -14.81 -26.39 0.55
N PHE A 190 -13.50 -26.27 0.38
CA PHE A 190 -12.78 -26.73 -0.81
C PHE A 190 -11.37 -27.24 -0.48
N SER A 191 -10.81 -28.05 -1.36
CA SER A 191 -9.45 -28.58 -1.22
C SER A 191 -8.46 -27.71 -2.00
N LEU A 192 -7.50 -27.10 -1.29
CA LEU A 192 -6.40 -26.38 -1.94
C LEU A 192 -5.51 -27.32 -2.76
N ARG A 193 -5.39 -28.59 -2.35
CA ARG A 193 -4.65 -29.61 -3.11
C ARG A 193 -5.29 -29.91 -4.46
N ASP A 194 -6.61 -29.86 -4.55
CA ASP A 194 -7.33 -30.12 -5.80
C ASP A 194 -7.15 -28.94 -6.76
N ILE A 195 -7.24 -27.71 -6.25
CA ILE A 195 -6.95 -26.49 -7.01
C ILE A 195 -5.51 -26.53 -7.53
N PHE A 196 -4.55 -26.84 -6.66
CA PHE A 196 -3.14 -26.99 -7.03
C PHE A 196 -2.97 -28.02 -8.14
N ASN A 197 -3.49 -29.24 -7.97
CA ASN A 197 -3.31 -30.30 -8.97
C ASN A 197 -3.89 -29.96 -10.33
N LYS A 198 -4.99 -29.20 -10.36
CA LYS A 198 -5.65 -28.76 -11.58
C LYS A 198 -4.90 -27.61 -12.28
N GLU A 199 -4.41 -26.64 -11.51
CA GLU A 199 -3.89 -25.39 -12.07
C GLU A 199 -2.36 -25.30 -12.07
N LYS A 200 -1.63 -26.23 -11.41
CA LYS A 200 -0.16 -26.22 -11.27
C LYS A 200 0.60 -26.03 -12.59
N LYS A 201 0.12 -26.64 -13.69
CA LYS A 201 0.73 -26.50 -15.02
C LYS A 201 0.58 -25.09 -15.59
N LYS A 202 -0.57 -24.45 -15.37
CA LYS A 202 -0.86 -23.08 -15.85
C LYS A 202 -0.22 -22.01 -14.98
N LEU A 203 -0.11 -22.29 -13.68
CA LEU A 203 0.53 -21.42 -12.70
C LEU A 203 2.06 -21.56 -12.68
N LEU A 204 2.61 -22.55 -13.40
CA LEU A 204 4.05 -22.88 -13.42
C LEU A 204 4.62 -23.19 -12.02
N ILE A 205 3.82 -23.83 -11.16
CA ILE A 205 4.24 -24.22 -9.80
C ILE A 205 4.42 -25.72 -9.74
N VAL A 206 5.52 -26.18 -9.14
CA VAL A 206 5.90 -27.60 -9.12
C VAL A 206 5.55 -28.29 -7.80
N ASN A 207 5.50 -27.55 -6.69
CA ASN A 207 5.28 -28.07 -5.34
C ASN A 207 4.04 -27.44 -4.67
N TYR A 208 3.35 -28.24 -3.86
CA TYR A 208 2.18 -27.78 -3.10
C TYR A 208 2.56 -26.76 -2.02
N SER A 209 3.79 -26.85 -1.48
CA SER A 209 4.29 -25.93 -0.46
C SER A 209 4.33 -24.49 -0.97
N ALA A 210 4.89 -24.22 -2.15
CA ALA A 210 4.92 -22.85 -2.69
C ALA A 210 3.52 -22.33 -3.06
N PHE A 211 2.63 -23.22 -3.50
CA PHE A 211 1.23 -22.86 -3.73
C PHE A 211 0.53 -22.41 -2.44
N ARG A 212 0.77 -23.13 -1.34
CA ARG A 212 0.23 -22.79 -0.02
C ARG A 212 0.88 -21.52 0.55
N GLU A 213 2.19 -21.38 0.38
CA GLU A 213 2.96 -20.22 0.82
C GLU A 213 2.51 -18.93 0.11
N ALA A 214 2.13 -19.01 -1.16
CA ALA A 214 1.52 -17.89 -1.89
C ALA A 214 0.18 -17.43 -1.28
N LEU A 215 -0.46 -18.23 -0.43
CA LEU A 215 -1.69 -17.89 0.29
C LEU A 215 -1.43 -17.50 1.76
N SER A 216 -0.19 -17.50 2.24
CA SER A 216 0.18 -17.23 3.65
C SER A 216 -0.45 -15.94 4.18
N ALA A 217 -0.31 -14.82 3.48
CA ALA A 217 -0.88 -13.53 3.89
C ALA A 217 -2.41 -13.58 4.11
N PHE A 218 -3.14 -14.38 3.32
CA PHE A 218 -4.58 -14.58 3.50
C PHE A 218 -4.90 -15.54 4.65
N ILE A 219 -3.99 -16.46 4.96
CA ILE A 219 -4.12 -17.38 6.09
C ILE A 219 -3.85 -16.63 7.40
N ASP A 220 -2.79 -15.83 7.44
CA ASP A 220 -2.35 -15.08 8.62
C ASP A 220 -3.36 -13.99 9.02
N SER A 221 -4.02 -13.38 8.03
CA SER A 221 -5.14 -12.44 8.23
C SER A 221 -6.49 -13.13 8.53
N ASN A 222 -6.50 -14.45 8.68
CA ASN A 222 -7.68 -15.29 8.87
C ASN A 222 -8.73 -15.19 7.75
N ILE A 223 -8.41 -14.63 6.57
CA ILE A 223 -9.34 -14.55 5.43
C ILE A 223 -9.60 -15.95 4.88
N LEU A 224 -8.54 -16.77 4.83
CA LEU A 224 -8.57 -18.16 4.41
C LEU A 224 -8.15 -19.04 5.59
N VAL A 225 -9.01 -19.95 6.01
CA VAL A 225 -8.67 -20.93 7.06
C VAL A 225 -8.49 -22.29 6.42
N GLU A 226 -7.36 -22.93 6.66
CA GLU A 226 -7.08 -24.30 6.25
C GLU A 226 -6.90 -25.19 7.49
N LYS A 227 -7.70 -26.26 7.60
CA LYS A 227 -7.56 -27.30 8.62
C LYS A 227 -7.64 -28.67 7.98
N ASN A 228 -6.67 -29.54 8.27
CA ASN A 228 -6.61 -30.92 7.78
C ASN A 228 -6.76 -31.05 6.24
N GLY A 229 -6.23 -30.09 5.47
CA GLY A 229 -6.29 -30.07 4.01
C GLY A 229 -7.62 -29.59 3.41
N VAL A 230 -8.58 -29.19 4.26
CA VAL A 230 -9.82 -28.52 3.86
C VAL A 230 -9.66 -27.03 4.12
N ALA A 231 -9.98 -26.21 3.12
CA ALA A 231 -9.91 -24.77 3.18
C ALA A 231 -11.29 -24.13 3.07
N LYS A 232 -11.46 -23.00 3.74
CA LYS A 232 -12.68 -22.19 3.77
C LYS A 232 -12.33 -20.72 3.83
N LEU A 233 -13.06 -19.88 3.10
CA LEU A 233 -12.98 -18.44 3.26
C LEU A 233 -13.90 -17.98 4.40
N THR A 234 -13.42 -17.08 5.25
CA THR A 234 -14.24 -16.46 6.32
C THR A 234 -15.09 -15.32 5.80
N LEU A 235 -15.60 -15.46 4.57
CA LEU A 235 -16.40 -14.47 3.87
C LEU A 235 -17.82 -15.00 3.71
N THR A 236 -18.80 -14.14 3.89
CA THR A 236 -20.20 -14.44 3.55
C THR A 236 -20.37 -14.51 2.04
N LYS A 237 -21.47 -15.14 1.58
CA LYS A 237 -21.79 -15.21 0.14
C LYS A 237 -21.90 -13.83 -0.50
N LYS A 238 -22.42 -12.84 0.23
CA LYS A 238 -22.57 -11.46 -0.25
C LYS A 238 -21.20 -10.82 -0.47
N GLU A 239 -20.33 -10.89 0.54
CA GLU A 239 -18.97 -10.33 0.47
C GLU A 239 -18.13 -11.00 -0.62
N LEU A 240 -18.23 -12.32 -0.73
CA LEU A 240 -17.54 -13.08 -1.78
C LEU A 240 -17.96 -12.64 -3.18
N SER A 241 -19.27 -12.46 -3.42
CA SER A 241 -19.78 -12.00 -4.71
C SER A 241 -19.32 -10.58 -5.04
N GLU A 242 -19.25 -9.72 -4.04
CA GLU A 242 -18.83 -8.33 -4.18
C GLU A 242 -17.33 -8.24 -4.51
N ILE A 243 -16.49 -8.96 -3.77
CA ILE A 243 -15.04 -9.05 -4.04
C ILE A 243 -14.78 -9.60 -5.43
N ILE A 244 -15.45 -10.69 -5.83
CA ILE A 244 -15.30 -11.25 -7.18
C ILE A 244 -15.71 -10.20 -8.23
N GLY A 245 -16.82 -9.49 -8.03
CA GLY A 245 -17.28 -8.44 -8.93
C GLY A 245 -16.28 -7.29 -9.11
N ILE A 246 -15.66 -6.84 -8.01
CA ILE A 246 -14.60 -5.82 -8.03
C ILE A 246 -13.38 -6.34 -8.80
N LEU A 247 -12.90 -7.53 -8.43
CA LEU A 247 -11.64 -8.07 -8.96
C LEU A 247 -11.70 -8.54 -10.42
N ASP A 248 -12.89 -8.92 -10.92
CA ASP A 248 -13.10 -9.25 -12.34
C ASP A 248 -13.47 -8.00 -13.17
N GLY A 249 -13.88 -6.90 -12.52
CA GLY A 249 -14.19 -5.60 -13.14
C GLY A 249 -12.96 -4.84 -13.68
N ASP A 250 -11.79 -5.03 -13.06
CA ASP A 250 -10.51 -4.40 -13.46
C ASP A 250 -9.81 -5.08 -14.66
N SER A 251 -10.52 -5.90 -15.43
CA SER A 251 -9.97 -6.60 -16.62
C SER A 251 -10.39 -5.95 -17.95
N LYS A 252 -10.73 -4.65 -17.96
CA LYS A 252 -11.02 -3.87 -19.16
C LYS A 252 -10.13 -2.64 -19.30
#